data_AF-A0A5M5ZMF5-F1
#
_entry.id   AF-A0A5M5ZMF5-F1
#
_cell.length_a   1.000
_cell.length_b   1.000
_cell.length_c   1.000
_cell.angle_alpha   90.00
_cell.angle_beta   90.00
_cell.angle_gamma   90.00
#
_symmetry.space_group_name_H-M   'P 1'
#
loop_
_entity.id
_entity.type
_entity.pdbx_description
1 polymer ?
#
loop_
_entity_poly.entity_id
_entity_poly.type
_entity_poly.pdbx_seq_one_letter_code
_entity_poly.pdbx_strand_id
1 'polypeptide(L)' 'MSAYYDLYETPSPDGKEDKKSLHARICEKRTYTQQEFVEHIGTLQRLPENVTGAALDACWLLD' A
#
# COMPACT_ATOMS: atom_id res chain seq x y z
N MET A 1 9.30 -12.51 -1.40
CA MET A 1 8.44 -11.33 -1.68
C MET A 1 9.21 -10.37 -2.55
N SER A 2 8.62 -9.84 -3.63
CA SER A 2 9.22 -8.81 -4.48
C SER A 2 8.28 -7.62 -4.65
N ALA A 3 8.83 -6.41 -4.61
CA ALA A 3 8.13 -5.17 -4.88
C ALA A 3 8.53 -4.64 -6.28
N TYR A 4 7.66 -3.85 -6.90
CA TYR A 4 8.03 -3.10 -8.11
C TYR A 4 8.63 -1.78 -7.68
N TYR A 5 9.70 -1.39 -8.36
CA TYR A 5 10.37 -0.13 -8.14
C TYR A 5 10.48 0.61 -9.47
N ASP A 6 10.24 1.91 -9.43
CA ASP A 6 10.66 2.83 -10.49
C ASP A 6 11.80 3.71 -9.96
N LEU A 7 12.61 4.17 -10.91
CA LEU A 7 13.68 5.13 -10.64
C LEU A 7 13.16 6.52 -10.98
N TYR A 8 13.34 7.45 -10.04
CA TYR A 8 13.00 8.85 -10.24
C TYR A 8 14.14 9.75 -9.79
N GLU A 9 14.26 10.91 -10.42
CA GLU A 9 15.13 11.98 -9.95
C GLU A 9 14.43 12.73 -8.82
N THR A 10 15.12 12.94 -7.69
CA THR A 10 14.60 13.86 -6.68
C THR A 10 14.73 15.29 -7.20
N PRO A 11 13.63 16.06 -7.25
CA PRO A 11 13.70 17.47 -7.66
C PRO A 11 14.70 18.22 -6.78
N SER A 12 15.60 19.00 -7.39
CA SER A 12 16.51 19.85 -6.63
C SER A 12 15.67 20.95 -5.96
N PRO A 13 15.72 21.12 -4.63
CA PRO A 13 14.96 22.16 -3.93
C PRO A 13 15.33 23.57 -4.43
N ASP A 14 16.56 23.76 -4.91
CA ASP A 14 17.08 25.04 -5.41
C ASP A 14 17.01 25.16 -6.95
N GLY A 15 16.43 24.17 -7.65
CA GLY A 15 16.32 24.17 -9.11
C GLY A 15 17.64 24.06 -9.89
N LYS A 16 18.77 23.85 -9.20
CA LYS A 16 20.09 23.69 -9.83
C LYS A 16 20.20 22.33 -10.53
N GLU A 17 20.72 22.32 -11.76
CA GLU A 17 20.97 21.13 -12.60
C GLU A 17 22.30 20.44 -12.27
N ASP A 18 22.58 20.20 -10.99
CA ASP A 18 23.66 19.26 -10.65
C ASP A 18 23.24 17.83 -11.04
N LYS A 19 24.21 16.92 -11.28
CA LYS A 19 23.92 15.50 -11.56
C LYS A 19 23.01 14.95 -10.44
N LYS A 20 21.74 14.72 -10.76
CA LYS A 20 20.76 14.23 -9.80
C LYS A 20 20.96 12.74 -9.56
N SER A 21 21.02 12.34 -8.29
CA SER A 21 20.96 10.93 -7.91
C SER A 21 19.59 10.37 -8.25
N LEU A 22 19.57 9.18 -8.86
CA LEU A 22 18.35 8.41 -9.03
C LEU A 22 18.01 7.70 -7.71
N HIS A 23 16.75 7.81 -7.30
CA HIS A 23 16.22 7.10 -6.15
C HIS A 23 15.20 6.07 -6.63
N ALA A 24 15.20 4.91 -5.98
CA ALA A 24 14.14 3.93 -6.16
C ALA A 24 12.99 4.27 -5.21
N ARG A 25 11.74 4.24 -5.69
CA ARG A 25 10.56 4.19 -4.82
C ARG A 25 9.77 2.93 -5.10
N ILE A 26 9.01 2.50 -4.10
CA ILE A 26 8.10 1.37 -4.24
C ILE A 26 6.89 1.86 -5.04
N CYS A 27 6.57 1.18 -6.13
CA CYS A 27 5.31 1.38 -6.83
C CYS A 27 4.24 0.49 -6.18
N GLU A 28 3.18 1.12 -5.69
CA GLU A 28 2.00 0.40 -5.21
C GLU A 28 1.39 -0.39 -6.36
N LYS A 29 1.17 -1.70 -6.16
CA LYS A 29 0.52 -2.57 -7.16
C LYS A 29 -0.98 -2.35 -7.20
N ARG A 30 -1.58 -2.21 -6.01
CA ARG A 30 -3.00 -2.03 -5.78
C ARG A 30 -3.19 -1.61 -4.32
N THR A 31 -4.19 -0.77 -4.10
CA THR A 31 -4.73 -0.46 -2.78
C THR A 31 -6.12 -1.09 -2.70
N TYR A 32 -6.44 -1.72 -1.58
CA TYR A 32 -7.75 -2.31 -1.35
C TYR A 32 -8.59 -1.34 -0.52
N THR A 33 -9.84 -1.15 -0.93
CA THR A 33 -10.87 -0.64 -0.02
C THR A 33 -11.13 -1.67 1.09
N GLN A 34 -11.74 -1.22 2.20
CA GLN A 34 -12.10 -2.11 3.30
C GLN A 34 -12.97 -3.29 2.82
N GLN A 35 -13.97 -3.01 1.98
CA GLN A 35 -14.86 -4.02 1.44
C GLN A 35 -14.09 -5.04 0.58
N GLU A 36 -13.27 -4.59 -0.37
CA GLU A 36 -12.50 -5.51 -1.21
C GLU A 36 -11.54 -6.36 -0.39
N PHE A 37 -10.96 -5.81 0.68
CA PHE A 37 -10.11 -6.56 1.60
C PHE A 37 -10.89 -7.66 2.34
N VAL A 38 -12.06 -7.32 2.90
CA VAL A 38 -12.93 -8.26 3.63
C VAL A 38 -13.39 -9.40 2.71
N GLU A 39 -13.86 -9.08 1.50
CA GLU A 39 -14.28 -10.08 0.51
C GLU A 39 -13.11 -10.98 0.08
N HIS A 40 -11.93 -10.39 -0.18
CA HIS A 40 -10.76 -11.13 -0.62
C HIS A 40 -10.23 -12.07 0.45
N ILE A 41 -10.09 -11.60 1.69
CA ILE A 41 -9.61 -12.41 2.82
C ILE A 41 -10.67 -13.43 3.25
N GLY A 42 -11.95 -13.05 3.28
CA GLY A 42 -13.06 -13.94 3.57
C GLY A 42 -13.08 -15.14 2.62
N THR A 43 -12.89 -14.89 1.32
CA THR A 43 -12.78 -15.96 0.31
C THR A 43 -11.51 -16.78 0.48
N LEU A 44 -10.35 -16.13 0.61
CA LEU A 44 -9.04 -16.81 0.67
C LEU A 44 -8.92 -17.72 1.89
N GLN A 45 -9.37 -17.24 3.05
CA GLN A 45 -9.25 -17.94 4.33
C GLN A 45 -10.53 -18.71 4.72
N ARG A 46 -11.59 -18.63 3.91
CA ARG A 46 -12.92 -19.22 4.18
C ARG A 46 -13.49 -18.75 5.51
N LEU A 47 -13.37 -17.46 5.79
CA LEU A 47 -13.89 -16.82 6.98
C LEU A 47 -15.21 -16.09 6.68
N PRO A 48 -16.16 -16.07 7.62
CA PRO A 48 -17.34 -15.22 7.51
C PRO A 48 -16.95 -13.74 7.39
N GLU A 49 -17.46 -13.06 6.36
CA GLU A 49 -17.13 -11.65 6.08
C GLU A 49 -17.46 -10.72 7.24
N ASN A 50 -18.54 -11.01 7.99
CA ASN A 50 -18.93 -10.23 9.17
C ASN A 50 -17.89 -10.30 10.30
N VAL A 51 -17.25 -11.46 10.49
CA VAL A 51 -16.19 -11.64 11.51
C VAL A 51 -14.93 -10.91 11.06
N THR A 52 -14.56 -11.03 9.78
CA THR A 52 -13.40 -10.34 9.19
C THR A 52 -13.58 -8.82 9.23
N GLY A 53 -14.77 -8.31 8.88
CA GLY A 53 -15.11 -6.88 8.95
C GLY A 53 -15.04 -6.35 10.38
N ALA A 54 -15.66 -7.04 11.34
CA ALA A 54 -15.64 -6.63 12.74
C ALA A 54 -14.23 -6.63 13.35
N ALA A 55 -13.40 -7.62 13.01
CA ALA A 55 -12.01 -7.67 13.45
C ALA A 55 -11.20 -6.52 12.84
N LEU A 56 -11.42 -6.21 11.56
CA LEU A 56 -10.78 -5.08 10.90
C LEU A 56 -11.20 -3.75 11.54
N ASP A 57 -12.50 -3.51 11.75
CA ASP A 57 -13.01 -2.30 12.41
C ASP A 57 -12.41 -2.11 13.81
N ALA A 58 -12.27 -3.19 14.58
CA ALA A 58 -11.67 -3.15 15.91
C ALA A 58 -10.19 -2.70 15.87
N CYS A 59 -9.43 -3.09 14.84
CA CYS A 59 -8.05 -2.62 14.67
C CYS A 59 -7.98 -1.11 14.42
N TRP A 60 -8.93 -0.53 13.69
CA TRP A 60 -8.95 0.91 13.39
C TRP A 60 -9.36 1.79 14.58
N LEU A 61 -10.04 1.23 15.58
CA LEU A 61 -10.48 1.94 16.78
C LEU A 61 -9.43 1.93 17.91
N LEU A 62 -8.29 1.28 17.70
CA LEU A 62 -7.22 1.13 18.70
C LEU A 62 -6.02 2.06 18.46
N ASP A 63 -6.02 2.84 17.38
CA ASP A 63 -5.04 3.90 17.05
C ASP A 63 -5.63 5.30 17.29
#